data_AF-A0A9P0ZN96-F1
#
_entry.id   AF-A0A9P0ZN96-F1
#
_cell.length_a   1.000
_cell.length_b   1.000
_cell.length_c   1.000
_cell.angle_alpha   90.00
_cell.angle_beta   90.00
_cell.angle_gamma   90.00
#
_symmetry.space_group_name_H-M   'P 1'
#
loop_
_entity.id
_entity.type
_entity.pdbx_description
1 polymer ?
#
loop_
_entity_poly.entity_id
_entity_poly.type
_entity_poly.pdbx_seq_one_letter_code
_entity_poly.pdbx_strand_id
1 'polypeptide(L)'
;MPAPDTSAARAIWIPGDGRCLFRSVVHGACLREGNPSPGESYGRQLADELRGKVAEEFIKRRADSEWFVEGDFDTYVRQIRQPHIWGGEPELLMSSHVL
;
A
#
# COMPACT_ATOMS: atom_id res chain seq x y z
N MET A 1 12.69 -22.79 10.63
CA MET A 1 11.90 -22.34 9.46
C MET A 1 12.82 -22.40 8.25
N PRO A 2 12.63 -23.29 7.27
CA PRO A 2 13.41 -23.23 6.04
C PRO A 2 13.10 -21.91 5.31
N ALA A 3 14.11 -21.33 4.65
CA ALA A 3 13.93 -20.14 3.82
C ALA A 3 12.98 -20.46 2.65
N PRO A 4 12.08 -19.54 2.27
CA PRO A 4 11.16 -19.77 1.16
C PRO A 4 11.95 -19.98 -0.14
N ASP A 5 11.55 -20.99 -0.91
CA ASP A 5 12.10 -21.27 -2.24
C ASP A 5 11.78 -20.10 -3.17
N THR A 6 12.81 -19.31 -3.50
CA THR A 6 12.69 -18.13 -4.35
C THR A 6 12.55 -18.49 -5.84
N SER A 7 12.70 -19.77 -6.22
CA SER A 7 12.50 -20.22 -7.62
C SER A 7 11.03 -20.14 -8.08
N ALA A 8 10.09 -19.95 -7.16
CA ALA A 8 8.66 -19.79 -7.44
C ALA A 8 8.19 -18.33 -7.56
N ALA A 9 9.02 -17.35 -7.21
CA ALA A 9 8.63 -15.94 -7.20
C ALA A 9 9.07 -15.21 -8.48
N ARG A 10 8.15 -14.48 -9.12
CA ARG A 10 8.43 -13.67 -10.31
C ARG A 10 8.51 -12.19 -9.94
N ALA A 11 9.63 -11.54 -10.24
CA ALA A 11 9.74 -10.09 -10.13
C ALA A 11 8.91 -9.40 -11.24
N ILE A 12 8.26 -8.29 -10.86
CA ILE A 12 7.50 -7.44 -11.77
C ILE A 12 8.01 -6.00 -11.67
N TRP A 13 7.92 -5.27 -12.77
CA TRP A 13 8.31 -3.86 -12.81
C TRP A 13 7.09 -3.00 -12.50
N ILE A 14 7.23 -2.12 -11.51
CA ILE A 14 6.20 -1.18 -11.09
C ILE A 14 6.71 0.25 -11.35
N PRO A 15 5.90 1.13 -11.96
CA PRO A 15 6.28 2.52 -12.17
C PRO A 15 6.59 3.26 -10.85
N GLY A 16 7.67 4.03 -10.84
CA GLY A 16 8.09 4.88 -9.72
C GLY A 16 7.42 6.26 -9.72
N ASP A 17 6.09 6.31 -9.66
CA ASP A 17 5.28 7.55 -9.76
C ASP A 17 4.74 8.04 -8.39
N GLY A 18 5.36 7.60 -7.29
CA GLY A 18 4.88 7.82 -5.92
C GLY A 18 3.83 6.82 -5.45
N ARG A 19 3.23 6.02 -6.35
CA ARG A 19 2.25 4.97 -6.00
C ARG A 19 2.86 3.57 -5.95
N CYS A 20 4.16 3.44 -6.16
CA CYS A 20 4.83 2.15 -6.34
C CYS A 20 4.50 1.13 -5.24
N LEU A 21 4.49 1.55 -3.97
CA LEU A 21 4.09 0.69 -2.85
C LEU A 21 2.67 0.14 -3.02
N PHE A 22 1.70 1.04 -3.17
CA PHE A 22 0.28 0.68 -3.30
C PHE A 22 0.01 -0.16 -4.55
N ARG A 23 0.66 0.17 -5.68
CA ARG A 23 0.59 -0.63 -6.92
C ARG A 23 1.11 -2.05 -6.69
N SER A 24 2.23 -2.22 -5.98
CA SER A 24 2.77 -3.54 -5.65
C SER A 24 1.81 -4.35 -4.77
N VAL A 25 1.23 -3.72 -3.75
CA VAL A 25 0.28 -4.38 -2.84
C VAL A 25 -0.99 -4.80 -3.58
N VAL A 26 -1.59 -3.89 -4.36
CA VAL A 26 -2.76 -4.18 -5.19
C VAL A 26 -2.48 -5.32 -6.17
N HIS A 27 -1.31 -5.30 -6.83
CA HIS A 27 -0.95 -6.37 -7.76
C HIS A 27 -0.90 -7.73 -7.05
N GLY A 28 -0.33 -7.79 -5.84
CA GLY A 28 -0.34 -8.99 -5.01
C GLY A 28 -1.77 -9.43 -4.62
N ALA A 29 -2.63 -8.48 -4.23
CA ALA A 29 -4.02 -8.74 -3.87
C ALA A 29 -4.82 -9.31 -5.06
N CYS A 30 -4.68 -8.73 -6.26
CA CYS A 30 -5.34 -9.25 -7.47
C CYS A 30 -4.91 -10.69 -7.77
N LEU A 31 -3.61 -11.00 -7.71
CA LEU A 31 -3.12 -12.37 -7.93
C LEU A 31 -3.67 -13.35 -6.89
N ARG A 32 -3.74 -12.94 -5.62
CA ARG A 32 -4.29 -13.75 -4.53
C ARG A 32 -5.77 -14.08 -4.75
N GLU A 33 -6.52 -13.17 -5.37
CA GLU A 33 -7.94 -13.37 -5.74
C GLU A 33 -8.11 -14.19 -7.03
N GLY A 34 -7.03 -14.56 -7.72
CA GLY A 34 -7.08 -15.25 -9.01
C GLY A 34 -7.35 -14.33 -10.19
N ASN A 35 -7.34 -13.01 -9.98
CA ASN A 35 -7.50 -12.01 -11.02
C ASN A 35 -6.18 -11.82 -11.81
N PRO A 36 -6.26 -11.47 -13.10
CA PRO A 36 -5.06 -11.11 -13.87
C PRO A 36 -4.41 -9.84 -13.28
N SER A 37 -3.11 -9.67 -13.55
CA SER A 37 -2.39 -8.46 -13.15
C SER A 37 -3.08 -7.21 -13.71
N PRO A 38 -3.37 -6.19 -12.89
CA PRO A 38 -4.05 -5.00 -13.36
C PRO A 38 -3.18 -4.26 -14.39
N GLY A 39 -3.80 -3.81 -15.48
CA GLY A 39 -3.14 -2.92 -16.44
C GLY A 39 -2.77 -1.57 -15.82
N GLU A 40 -1.98 -0.75 -16.51
CA GLU A 40 -1.39 0.47 -15.95
C GLU A 40 -2.43 1.46 -15.37
N SER A 41 -3.48 1.76 -16.13
CA SER A 41 -4.53 2.70 -15.74
C SER A 41 -5.40 2.18 -14.60
N TYR A 42 -5.79 0.91 -14.66
CA TYR A 42 -6.60 0.28 -13.62
C TYR A 42 -5.80 0.08 -12.33
N GLY A 43 -4.53 -0.34 -12.43
CA GLY A 43 -3.64 -0.45 -11.29
C GLY A 43 -3.35 0.91 -10.63
N ARG A 44 -3.35 2.01 -11.41
CA ARG A 44 -3.26 3.37 -10.85
C ARG A 44 -4.49 3.68 -10.00
N GLN A 45 -5.67 3.42 -10.52
CA GLN A 45 -6.94 3.66 -9.81
C GLN A 45 -7.00 2.85 -8.51
N LEU A 46 -6.75 1.53 -8.59
CA LEU A 46 -6.77 0.67 -7.41
C LEU A 46 -5.72 1.09 -6.37
N ALA A 47 -4.55 1.56 -6.80
CA ALA A 47 -3.52 2.08 -5.89
C ALA A 47 -3.99 3.36 -5.17
N ASP A 48 -4.66 4.27 -5.86
CA ASP A 48 -5.22 5.49 -5.27
C ASP A 48 -6.40 5.16 -4.32
N GLU A 49 -7.24 4.18 -4.67
CA GLU A 49 -8.31 3.66 -3.81
C GLU A 49 -7.75 3.02 -2.53
N LEU A 50 -6.72 2.16 -2.65
CA LEU A 50 -6.06 1.55 -1.49
C LEU A 50 -5.42 2.62 -0.59
N ARG A 51 -4.75 3.60 -1.18
CA ARG A 51 -4.17 4.74 -0.45
C ARG A 51 -5.23 5.50 0.35
N GLY A 52 -6.41 5.71 -0.23
CA GLY A 52 -7.56 6.31 0.46
C GLY A 52 -7.98 5.50 1.69
N LYS A 53 -8.16 4.18 1.52
CA LYS A 53 -8.52 3.26 2.60
C LYS A 53 -7.48 3.20 3.71
N VAL A 54 -6.20 3.18 3.35
CA VAL A 54 -5.08 3.22 4.31
C VAL A 54 -5.13 4.49 5.16
N ALA A 55 -5.35 5.64 4.53
CA ALA A 55 -5.48 6.91 5.25
C ALA A 55 -6.72 6.95 6.18
N GLU A 56 -7.81 6.28 5.82
CA GLU A 56 -8.98 6.13 6.69
C GLU A 56 -8.72 5.18 7.85
N GLU A 57 -8.00 4.08 7.61
CA GLU A 57 -7.65 3.10 8.65
C GLU A 57 -6.69 3.70 9.68
N PHE A 58 -5.77 4.58 9.26
CA PHE A 58 -4.99 5.40 10.20
C PHE A 58 -5.88 6.18 11.16
N ILE A 59 -6.85 6.94 10.64
CA ILE A 59 -7.76 7.75 11.46
C ILE A 59 -8.54 6.86 12.45
N LYS A 60 -9.06 5.73 11.96
CA LYS A 60 -9.80 4.76 12.77
C LYS A 60 -8.94 4.16 13.89
N ARG A 61 -7.65 3.96 13.65
CA ARG A 61 -6.67 3.37 14.58
C ARG A 61 -5.70 4.39 15.15
N ARG A 62 -6.09 5.66 15.26
CA ARG A 62 -5.18 6.72 15.71
C ARG A 62 -4.50 6.39 17.04
N ALA A 63 -5.25 5.85 18.01
CA ALA A 63 -4.72 5.45 19.31
C ALA A 63 -3.59 4.41 19.24
N ASP A 64 -3.61 3.53 18.23
CA ASP A 64 -2.63 2.47 18.06
C ASP A 64 -1.49 2.86 17.10
N SER A 65 -1.68 3.91 16.30
CA SER A 65 -0.78 4.27 15.19
C SER A 65 -0.03 5.57 15.35
N GLU A 66 -0.57 6.54 16.10
CA GLU A 66 0.03 7.87 16.23
C GLU A 66 1.43 7.84 16.82
N TRP A 67 1.72 6.89 17.72
CA TRP A 67 3.02 6.80 18.39
C TRP A 67 4.19 6.42 17.46
N PHE A 68 3.92 5.78 16.31
CA PHE A 68 4.95 5.40 15.33
C PHE A 68 4.92 6.25 14.05
N VAL A 69 3.99 7.20 13.96
CA VAL A 69 3.95 8.17 12.86
C VAL A 69 4.88 9.32 13.19
N GLU A 70 5.76 9.67 12.25
CA GLU A 70 6.69 10.78 12.42
C GLU A 70 5.98 12.13 12.20
N GLY A 71 6.09 13.03 13.19
CA GLY A 71 5.56 14.39 13.12
C GLY A 71 4.09 14.50 13.56
N ASP A 72 3.39 15.51 13.04
CA ASP A 72 1.96 15.72 13.34
C ASP A 72 1.10 14.70 12.57
N PHE A 73 0.31 13.92 13.30
CA PHE A 73 -0.50 12.84 12.75
C PHE A 73 -1.47 13.32 11.67
N ASP A 74 -2.17 14.42 11.92
CA ASP A 74 -3.17 14.94 10.99
C ASP A 74 -2.52 15.46 9.71
N THR A 75 -1.34 16.05 9.80
CA THR A 75 -0.52 16.45 8.66
C THR A 75 -0.01 15.23 7.90
N TYR A 76 0.49 14.20 8.58
CA TYR A 76 0.94 12.95 7.99
C TYR A 76 -0.17 12.27 7.17
N VAL A 77 -1.35 12.08 7.77
CA VAL A 77 -2.51 11.46 7.09
C VAL A 77 -2.96 12.28 5.89
N ARG A 78 -2.92 13.63 5.96
CA ARG A 78 -3.21 14.49 4.80
C ARG A 78 -2.17 14.35 3.70
N GLN A 79 -0.90 14.22 4.05
CA GLN A 79 0.18 14.06 3.08
C GLN A 79 0.12 12.69 2.39
N ILE A 80 -0.06 11.60 3.14
CA ILE A 80 -0.06 10.27 2.54
C ILE A 80 -1.25 10.03 1.62
N ARG A 81 -2.35 10.80 1.72
CA ARG A 81 -3.43 10.79 0.72
C ARG A 81 -2.98 11.32 -0.65
N GLN A 82 -1.90 12.10 -0.72
CA GLN A 82 -1.44 12.70 -1.96
C GLN A 82 -0.68 11.67 -2.80
N PRO A 83 -1.01 11.49 -4.09
CA PRO A 83 -0.51 10.32 -4.81
C PRO A 83 0.99 10.33 -5.13
N HIS A 84 1.65 11.48 -5.04
CA HIS A 84 3.08 11.64 -5.28
C HIS A 84 3.92 11.38 -4.01
N ILE A 85 3.29 11.25 -2.84
CA ILE A 85 3.96 10.91 -1.58
C ILE A 85 4.17 9.40 -1.53
N TRP A 86 5.39 8.99 -1.21
CA TRP A 86 5.77 7.58 -1.18
C TRP A 86 5.32 7.00 0.16
N GLY A 87 4.71 5.81 0.11
CA GLY A 87 4.39 5.08 1.34
C GLY A 87 5.60 4.28 1.85
N GLY A 88 5.49 3.81 3.09
CA GLY A 88 6.49 2.97 3.74
C GLY A 88 5.86 1.90 4.63
N GLU A 89 6.55 1.59 5.72
CA GLU A 89 6.13 0.58 6.70
C GLU A 89 4.78 0.90 7.37
N PRO A 90 4.48 2.14 7.79
CA PRO A 90 3.18 2.47 8.37
C PRO A 90 2.01 2.15 7.41
N GLU A 91 2.14 2.51 6.13
CA GLU A 91 1.13 2.21 5.10
C GLU A 91 0.99 0.72 4.84
N LEU A 92 2.09 -0.04 4.88
CA LEU A 92 2.05 -1.50 4.73
C LEU A 92 1.28 -2.15 5.87
N LEU A 93 1.52 -1.72 7.11
CA LEU A 93 0.78 -2.22 8.27
C LEU A 93 -0.71 -1.92 8.13
N MET A 94 -1.09 -0.70 7.79
CA MET A 94 -2.50 -0.34 7.56
C MET A 94 -3.11 -1.10 6.38
N SER A 95 -2.33 -1.35 5.32
CA SER A 95 -2.77 -2.14 4.17
C SER A 95 -3.21 -3.55 4.57
N SER A 96 -2.56 -4.16 5.57
CA SER A 96 -2.92 -5.49 6.09
C SER A 96 -4.27 -5.52 6.83
N HIS A 97 -4.79 -4.36 7.25
CA HIS A 97 -6.10 -4.25 7.91
C HIS A 97 -7.25 -3.98 6.93
N VAL A 98 -6.97 -3.48 5.73
CA VAL A 98 -7.98 -3.07 4.74
C VAL A 98 -8.11 -4.02 3.55
N LEU A 99 -7.24 -5.03 3.44
CA LEU A 99 -7.19 -6.06 2.39
C LEU A 99 -7.25 -7.47 2.98
#